data_AF-A0A2H0RJ44-F1
#
_entry.id   AF-A0A2H0RJ44-F1
#
_cell.length_a   1.000
_cell.length_b   1.000
_cell.length_c   1.000
_cell.angle_alpha   90.00
_cell.angle_beta   90.00
_cell.angle_gamma   90.00
#
_symmetry.space_group_name_H-M   'P 1'
#
loop_
_entity.id
_entity.type
_entity.pdbx_description
1 polymer ?
#
loop_
_entity_poly.entity_id
_entity_poly.type
_entity_poly.pdbx_seq_one_letter_code
_entity_poly.pdbx_strand_id
1 'polypeptide(L)'
;MKWLLILAIGIILGLIFSRRHSKSFNDEQTENKENNKRKILELLNTKHQITNNDVENSLEVSDATAERYLNELEKEGKVKQVDRTGKHVYYEKV
;
A
#
# COMPACT_ATOMS: atom_id res chain seq x y z
N MET A 1 -29.71 -42.11 7.90
CA MET A 1 -28.32 -41.79 8.32
C MET A 1 -27.51 -41.07 7.23
N LYS A 2 -27.57 -41.46 5.95
CA LYS A 2 -26.80 -40.82 4.85
C LYS A 2 -27.09 -39.33 4.62
N TRP A 3 -28.32 -38.87 4.84
CA TRP A 3 -28.72 -37.46 4.69
C TRP A 3 -28.08 -36.50 5.72
N LEU A 4 -27.79 -36.98 6.93
CA LEU A 4 -27.15 -36.17 7.98
C LEU A 4 -25.69 -35.86 7.64
N LEU A 5 -25.01 -36.77 6.93
CA LEU A 5 -23.63 -36.57 6.49
C LEU A 5 -23.53 -35.51 5.38
N ILE A 6 -24.48 -35.48 4.44
CA ILE A 6 -24.53 -34.48 3.36
C ILE A 6 -24.77 -33.08 3.93
N LEU A 7 -25.64 -32.98 4.93
CA LEU A 7 -25.98 -31.72 5.59
C LEU A 7 -24.79 -31.16 6.39
N ALA A 8 -24.03 -32.03 7.06
CA ALA A 8 -22.80 -31.64 7.76
C ALA A 8 -21.70 -31.15 6.80
N ILE A 9 -21.52 -31.82 5.66
CA ILE A 9 -20.54 -31.41 4.64
C ILE A 9 -20.92 -30.06 4.02
N GLY A 10 -22.21 -29.84 3.74
CA GLY A 10 -22.72 -28.57 3.23
C GLY A 10 -22.48 -27.40 4.20
N ILE A 11 -22.65 -27.61 5.50
CA ILE A 11 -22.37 -26.59 6.53
C ILE A 11 -20.86 -26.27 6.58
N ILE A 12 -20.01 -27.30 6.56
CA ILE A 12 -18.55 -27.12 6.59
C ILE A 12 -18.08 -26.37 5.34
N LEU A 13 -18.56 -26.75 4.15
CA LEU A 13 -18.26 -26.05 2.90
C LEU A 13 -18.80 -24.62 2.90
N GLY A 14 -19.99 -24.38 3.45
CA GLY A 14 -20.58 -23.05 3.61
C GLY A 14 -19.74 -22.13 4.52
N LEU A 15 -19.22 -22.65 5.62
CA LEU A 15 -18.33 -21.90 6.52
C LEU A 15 -16.97 -21.59 5.89
N ILE A 16 -16.44 -22.50 5.06
CA ILE A 16 -15.19 -22.27 4.31
C ILE A 16 -15.42 -21.25 3.19
N PHE A 17 -16.55 -21.32 2.48
CA PHE A 17 -16.89 -20.41 1.38
C PHE A 17 -17.23 -18.99 1.88
N SER A 18 -17.93 -18.87 3.02
CA SER A 18 -18.27 -17.57 3.64
C SER A 18 -17.05 -16.77 4.08
N ARG A 19 -15.91 -17.42 4.37
CA ARG A 19 -14.65 -16.75 4.71
C ARG A 19 -13.90 -16.19 3.49
N ARG A 20 -14.32 -16.50 2.28
CA ARG A 20 -13.61 -16.15 1.05
C ARG A 20 -14.15 -14.90 0.35
N HIS A 21 -15.26 -14.34 0.83
CA HIS A 21 -15.92 -13.23 0.13
C HIS A 21 -16.43 -12.13 1.06
N SER A 22 -15.50 -11.26 1.46
CA SER A 22 -15.68 -9.80 1.39
C SER A 22 -14.31 -9.15 1.54
N LYS A 23 -13.59 -8.90 0.43
CA LYS A 23 -12.57 -7.84 0.46
C LYS A 23 -13.35 -6.56 0.74
N SER A 24 -13.19 -6.01 1.92
CA SER A 24 -13.80 -4.71 2.24
C SER A 24 -13.16 -3.67 1.32
N PHE A 25 -13.91 -2.65 0.89
CA PHE A 25 -13.37 -1.55 0.10
C PHE A 25 -12.12 -0.91 0.75
N ASN A 26 -12.06 -0.95 2.10
CA ASN A 26 -10.90 -0.48 2.87
C ASN A 26 -9.65 -1.36 2.69
N ASP A 27 -9.80 -2.66 2.44
CA ASP A 27 -8.68 -3.59 2.28
C ASP A 27 -7.96 -3.32 0.96
N GLU A 28 -8.70 -3.04 -0.11
CA GLU A 28 -8.13 -2.73 -1.41
C GLU A 28 -7.40 -1.38 -1.41
N GLN A 29 -7.98 -0.35 -0.80
CA GLN A 29 -7.30 0.95 -0.65
C GLN A 29 -6.01 0.84 0.16
N THR A 30 -6.04 0.04 1.24
CA THR A 30 -4.86 -0.20 2.06
C THR A 30 -3.78 -0.94 1.27
N GLU A 31 -4.15 -1.99 0.54
CA GLU A 31 -3.24 -2.75 -0.32
C GLU A 31 -2.62 -1.87 -1.41
N ASN A 32 -3.42 -1.04 -2.09
CA ASN A 32 -2.93 -0.11 -3.12
C ASN A 32 -1.96 0.92 -2.55
N LYS A 33 -2.23 1.44 -1.35
CA LYS A 33 -1.33 2.35 -0.65
C LYS A 33 0.01 1.68 -0.33
N GLU A 34 -0.02 0.49 0.26
CA GLU A 34 1.21 -0.26 0.59
C GLU A 34 2.02 -0.61 -0.67
N ASN A 35 1.34 -0.98 -1.76
CA ASN A 35 1.97 -1.22 -3.06
C ASN A 35 2.63 0.05 -3.61
N ASN A 36 1.99 1.21 -3.49
CA ASN A 36 2.56 2.49 -3.93
C ASN A 36 3.78 2.87 -3.08
N LYS A 37 3.71 2.72 -1.76
CA LYS A 37 4.87 2.93 -0.87
C LYS A 37 6.05 2.02 -1.23
N ARG A 38 5.79 0.75 -1.57
CA ARG A 38 6.83 -0.17 -2.06
C ARG A 38 7.49 0.34 -3.35
N LYS A 39 6.69 0.79 -4.33
CA LYS A 39 7.22 1.37 -5.59
C LYS A 39 8.09 2.60 -5.35
N ILE A 40 7.75 3.45 -4.37
CA ILE A 40 8.60 4.60 -3.99
C ILE A 40 9.97 4.14 -3.50
N LEU A 41 10.02 3.09 -2.68
CA LEU A 41 11.29 2.52 -2.19
C LEU A 41 12.09 1.86 -3.31
N GLU A 42 11.41 1.22 -4.27
CA GLU A 42 12.04 0.69 -5.48
C GLU A 42 12.62 1.82 -6.35
N LEU A 43 11.87 2.92 -6.50
CA LEU A 43 12.35 4.12 -7.19
C LEU A 43 13.60 4.68 -6.50
N LEU A 44 13.63 4.73 -5.17
CA LEU A 44 14.81 5.13 -4.39
C LEU A 44 16.01 4.19 -4.52
N ASN A 45 15.78 2.90 -4.83
CA ASN A 45 16.89 1.99 -5.13
C ASN A 45 17.52 2.30 -6.51
N THR A 46 16.77 2.92 -7.42
CA THR A 46 17.25 3.32 -8.76
C THR A 46 17.77 4.76 -8.79
N LYS A 47 17.08 5.67 -8.09
CA LYS A 47 17.41 7.08 -7.91
C LYS A 47 17.80 7.29 -6.46
N HIS A 48 19.05 7.61 -6.18
CA HIS A 48 19.55 7.81 -4.81
C HIS A 48 18.74 8.85 -4.01
N GLN A 49 18.07 9.77 -4.70
CA GLN A 49 17.20 10.80 -4.16
C GLN A 49 15.96 10.96 -5.05
N ILE A 50 14.81 11.27 -4.46
CA ILE A 50 13.56 11.53 -5.19
C ILE A 50 12.84 12.77 -4.65
N THR A 51 12.10 13.46 -5.50
CA THR A 51 11.23 14.58 -5.15
C THR A 51 9.76 14.15 -5.06
N ASN A 52 8.87 15.02 -4.55
CA ASN A 52 7.43 14.77 -4.60
C ASN A 52 6.95 14.55 -6.04
N ASN A 53 7.41 15.40 -6.97
CA ASN A 53 7.08 15.32 -8.38
C ASN A 53 7.54 13.99 -9.01
N ASP A 54 8.66 13.42 -8.59
CA ASP A 54 9.08 12.10 -9.08
C ASP A 54 8.05 11.02 -8.71
N VAL A 55 7.47 11.10 -7.51
CA VAL A 55 6.42 10.18 -7.04
C VAL A 55 5.11 10.41 -7.76
N GLU A 56 4.68 11.67 -7.93
CA GLU A 56 3.48 12.02 -8.71
C GLU A 56 3.55 11.45 -10.12
N ASN A 57 4.67 11.68 -10.82
CA ASN A 57 4.86 11.23 -12.19
C ASN A 57 5.01 9.70 -12.28
N SER A 58 5.66 9.06 -11.31
CA SER A 58 5.88 7.61 -11.34
C SER A 58 4.64 6.80 -10.97
N LEU A 59 3.74 7.35 -10.16
CA LEU A 59 2.55 6.65 -9.67
C LEU A 59 1.25 7.20 -10.24
N GLU A 60 1.30 8.27 -11.03
CA GLU A 60 0.15 8.99 -11.59
C GLU A 60 -0.85 9.42 -10.49
N VAL A 61 -0.33 9.94 -9.38
CA VAL A 61 -1.11 10.41 -8.23
C VAL A 61 -0.99 11.92 -8.06
N SER A 62 -1.92 12.53 -7.33
CA SER A 62 -1.83 13.94 -7.00
C SER A 62 -0.67 14.27 -6.06
N ASP A 63 -0.17 15.50 -6.14
CA ASP A 63 0.79 16.12 -5.21
C ASP A 63 0.55 15.76 -3.74
N ALA A 64 -0.66 16.03 -3.23
CA ALA A 64 -1.02 15.71 -1.85
C ALA A 64 -1.01 14.19 -1.52
N THR A 65 -1.27 13.34 -2.52
CA THR A 65 -1.21 11.88 -2.34
C THR A 65 0.23 11.39 -2.29
N ALA A 66 1.10 11.90 -3.17
CA ALA A 66 2.53 11.64 -3.14
C ALA A 66 3.13 12.09 -1.81
N GLU A 67 2.81 13.31 -1.36
CA GLU A 67 3.28 13.87 -0.10
C GLU A 67 2.85 13.00 1.08
N ARG A 68 1.59 12.54 1.09
CA ARG A 68 1.09 11.63 2.13
C ARG A 68 1.88 10.32 2.19
N TYR A 69 2.20 9.71 1.05
CA TYR A 69 2.98 8.47 1.03
C TYR A 69 4.42 8.68 1.52
N LEU A 70 5.06 9.77 1.12
CA LEU A 70 6.41 10.14 1.57
C LEU A 70 6.41 10.42 3.08
N ASN A 71 5.43 11.17 3.59
CA ASN A 71 5.25 11.43 5.02
C ASN A 71 5.01 10.15 5.82
N GLU A 72 4.24 9.19 5.31
CA GLU A 72 4.08 7.89 5.96
C GLU A 72 5.40 7.10 5.98
N LEU A 73 6.12 7.04 4.86
CA LEU A 73 7.41 6.37 4.77
C LEU A 73 8.47 6.98 5.70
N GLU A 74 8.43 8.30 5.89
CA GLU A 74 9.30 9.00 6.83
C GLU A 74 8.94 8.67 8.28
N LYS A 75 7.65 8.67 8.63
CA LYS A 75 7.17 8.22 9.95
C LYS A 75 7.53 6.77 10.24
N GLU A 76 7.54 5.92 9.22
CA GLU A 76 7.99 4.52 9.29
C GLU A 76 9.52 4.38 9.35
N GLY A 77 10.28 5.47 9.22
CA GLY A 77 11.75 5.46 9.25
C GLY A 77 12.40 4.84 8.02
N LYS A 78 11.69 4.76 6.88
CA LYS A 78 12.19 4.17 5.64
C LYS A 78 12.87 5.19 4.72
N VAL A 79 12.44 6.44 4.82
CA VAL A 79 13.00 7.58 4.09
C VAL A 79 13.19 8.75 5.05
N LYS A 80 14.02 9.72 4.68
CA LYS A 80 14.20 10.98 5.40
C LYS A 80 14.05 12.13 4.41
N GLN A 81 13.35 13.19 4.82
CA GLN A 81 13.39 14.47 4.13
C GLN A 81 14.72 15.18 4.45
N VAL A 82 15.47 15.59 3.42
CA VAL A 82 16.77 16.25 3.63
C VAL A 82 16.64 17.76 3.77
N ASP A 83 15.78 18.38 2.94
CA ASP A 83 15.50 19.81 2.98
C ASP A 83 14.09 20.10 3.50
N ARG A 84 13.96 21.10 4.38
CA ARG A 84 12.71 21.36 5.12
C ARG A 84 11.63 22.09 4.31
N THR A 85 12.02 22.92 3.35
CA THR A 85 11.09 23.78 2.60
C THR A 85 11.63 24.16 1.22
N GLY A 86 10.74 24.30 0.25
CA GLY A 86 11.03 24.89 -1.06
C GLY A 86 11.22 23.88 -2.19
N LYS A 87 11.73 24.36 -3.33
CA LYS A 87 11.87 23.56 -4.56
C LYS A 87 12.98 22.50 -4.50
N HIS A 88 13.78 22.52 -3.43
CA HIS A 88 14.89 21.61 -3.22
C HIS A 88 14.55 20.51 -2.22
N VAL A 89 13.28 20.34 -1.84
CA VAL A 89 12.87 19.22 -0.98
C VAL A 89 13.03 17.91 -1.75
N TYR A 90 13.90 17.04 -1.24
CA TYR A 90 14.05 15.66 -1.70
C TYR A 90 14.12 14.70 -0.51
N TYR A 91 13.89 13.43 -0.84
CA TYR A 91 13.86 12.32 0.08
C TYR A 91 14.97 11.33 -0.29
N GLU A 92 15.62 10.80 0.74
CA GLU A 92 16.62 9.73 0.63
C GLU A 92 16.19 8.55 1.48
N LYS A 93 16.66 7.35 1.13
CA LYS A 93 16.49 6.17 1.97
C LYS A 93 17.31 6.31 3.25
N VAL A 94 16.75 5.85 4.38
CA VAL A 94 17.45 5.77 5.68
C VAL A 94 18.27 4.48 5.75
#